data_AF-A0A527DKX3-F1
#
_entry.id   AF-A0A527DKX3-F1
#
_cell.length_a   1.000
_cell.length_b   1.000
_cell.length_c   1.000
_cell.angle_alpha   90.00
_cell.angle_beta   90.00
_cell.angle_gamma   90.00
#
_symmetry.space_group_name_H-M   'P 1'
#
loop_
_entity.id
_entity.type
_entity.pdbx_description
1 polymer ?
#
loop_
_entity_poly.entity_id
_entity_poly.type
_entity_poly.pdbx_seq_one_letter_code
_entity_poly.pdbx_strand_id
1 'polypeptide(L)'
;YLYGWDHEWVHKDSGEPVQSVDHLVSEIDHLFGYGRFVKPGKLILLMHDEMFRDGFDGKTKLTNLITALKLRHYTFGTIQGYDD
;
A
#
# COMPACT_ATOMS: atom_id res chain seq x y z
N TYR A 1 7.26 18.59 -6.97
CA TYR A 1 6.71 17.57 -7.87
C TYR A 1 5.40 17.07 -7.30
N LEU A 2 4.40 16.83 -8.14
CA LEU A 2 3.20 16.11 -7.74
C LEU A 2 3.48 14.64 -8.03
N TYR A 3 3.64 13.84 -6.99
CA TYR A 3 3.74 12.39 -7.15
C TYR A 3 2.32 11.83 -7.14
N GLY A 4 1.95 11.13 -8.21
CA GLY A 4 0.77 10.26 -8.18
C GLY A 4 1.03 9.01 -7.33
N TRP A 5 0.07 8.10 -7.32
CA TRP A 5 0.24 6.76 -6.75
C TRP A 5 0.13 5.70 -7.84
N ASP A 6 0.83 4.58 -7.66
CA ASP A 6 0.73 3.43 -8.56
C ASP A 6 -0.46 2.55 -8.17
N HIS A 7 -0.76 2.46 -6.86
CA HIS A 7 -1.84 1.64 -6.33
C HIS A 7 -2.53 2.31 -5.13
N GLU A 8 -3.79 1.98 -4.91
CA GLU A 8 -4.62 2.54 -3.85
C GLU A 8 -5.25 1.43 -3.02
N TRP A 9 -5.19 1.56 -1.69
CA TRP A 9 -5.92 0.66 -0.81
C TRP A 9 -7.41 1.02 -0.81
N VAL A 10 -8.21 0.18 -1.46
CA VAL A 10 -9.64 0.42 -1.67
C VAL A 10 -10.43 0.36 -0.36
N HIS A 11 -11.29 1.37 -0.18
CA HIS A 11 -12.23 1.52 0.93
C HIS A 11 -13.62 1.88 0.41
N LYS A 12 -14.66 1.70 1.24
CA LYS A 12 -16.01 2.19 0.95
C LYS A 12 -16.09 3.68 1.25
N ASP A 13 -17.13 4.35 0.77
CA ASP A 13 -17.47 5.75 1.14
C ASP A 13 -17.61 5.96 2.66
N SER A 14 -17.79 4.88 3.44
CA SER A 14 -17.82 4.91 4.91
C SER A 14 -16.43 4.95 5.57
N GLY A 15 -15.34 4.88 4.79
CA GLY A 15 -13.98 4.69 5.26
C GLY A 15 -13.62 3.23 5.57
N GLU A 16 -14.56 2.29 5.44
CA GLU A 16 -14.30 0.89 5.77
C GLU A 16 -13.37 0.24 4.72
N PRO A 17 -12.22 -0.33 5.12
CA PRO A 17 -11.34 -1.06 4.20
C PRO A 17 -12.07 -2.28 3.62
N VAL A 18 -12.31 -2.25 2.31
CA VAL A 18 -12.97 -3.35 1.57
C VAL A 18 -12.00 -4.51 1.38
N GLN A 19 -10.74 -4.17 1.11
CA GLN A 19 -9.72 -5.12 0.77
C GLN A 19 -9.03 -5.67 2.02
N SER A 20 -8.87 -7.00 2.09
CA SER A 20 -8.04 -7.65 3.12
C SER A 20 -6.56 -7.38 2.87
N VAL A 21 -5.76 -7.45 3.95
CA VAL A 21 -4.31 -7.28 3.86
C VAL A 21 -3.68 -8.28 2.88
N ASP A 22 -4.11 -9.54 2.93
CA ASP A 22 -3.57 -10.58 2.04
C ASP A 22 -3.86 -10.30 0.55
N HIS A 23 -5.05 -9.79 0.25
CA HIS A 23 -5.42 -9.44 -1.12
C HIS A 23 -4.57 -8.26 -1.62
N LEU A 24 -4.41 -7.22 -0.81
CA LEU A 24 -3.57 -6.06 -1.15
C LEU A 24 -2.11 -6.47 -1.39
N VAL A 25 -1.55 -7.34 -0.54
CA VAL A 25 -0.19 -7.84 -0.69
C VAL A 25 -0.04 -8.64 -1.99
N SER A 26 -1.02 -9.48 -2.32
CA SER A 26 -1.03 -10.24 -3.57
C SER A 26 -1.09 -9.32 -4.81
N GLU A 27 -1.84 -8.21 -4.74
CA GLU A 27 -1.87 -7.22 -5.82
C GLU A 27 -0.52 -6.52 -5.97
N ILE A 28 0.11 -6.12 -4.86
CA ILE A 28 1.44 -5.52 -4.88
C ILE A 28 2.43 -6.48 -5.56
N ASP A 29 2.46 -7.75 -5.16
CA ASP A 29 3.32 -8.76 -5.80
C ASP A 29 3.04 -8.89 -7.31
N HIS A 30 1.77 -8.87 -7.71
CA HIS A 30 1.39 -8.94 -9.12
C HIS A 30 1.88 -7.72 -9.89
N LEU A 31 1.74 -6.52 -9.34
CA LEU A 31 2.25 -5.28 -9.94
C LEU A 31 3.77 -5.34 -10.12
N PHE A 32 4.49 -5.86 -9.12
CA PHE A 32 5.95 -6.04 -9.20
C PHE A 32 6.35 -7.10 -10.22
N GLY A 33 5.57 -8.16 -10.39
CA GLY A 33 5.77 -9.16 -11.43
C GLY A 33 5.47 -8.64 -12.85
N TYR A 34 4.50 -7.74 -13.00
CA TYR A 34 4.12 -7.15 -14.29
C TYR A 34 5.08 -6.04 -14.74
N GLY A 35 5.72 -5.34 -13.80
CA GLY A 35 6.77 -4.35 -14.05
C GLY A 35 6.29 -3.02 -14.66
N ARG A 36 4.99 -2.75 -14.66
CA ARG A 36 4.42 -1.46 -15.11
C ARG A 36 4.26 -0.51 -13.92
N PHE A 37 5.36 0.14 -13.55
CA PHE A 37 5.37 1.22 -12.56
C PHE A 37 5.76 2.53 -13.20
N VAL A 38 5.42 3.64 -12.55
CA VAL A 38 5.97 4.96 -12.91
C VAL A 38 7.50 4.93 -12.83
N LYS A 39 8.06 4.23 -11.84
CA LYS A 39 9.50 4.00 -11.72
C LYS A 39 9.82 2.50 -11.54
N PRO A 40 10.74 1.92 -12.33
CA PRO A 40 11.05 0.49 -12.24
C PRO A 40 11.43 0.06 -10.81
N GLY A 41 10.74 -0.96 -10.30
CA GLY A 41 11.00 -1.52 -8.97
C GLY A 41 10.60 -0.63 -7.79
N LYS A 42 9.84 0.45 -8.01
CA LYS A 42 9.28 1.28 -6.95
C LYS A 42 7.77 1.44 -7.12
N LEU A 43 7.03 1.40 -6.01
CA LEU A 43 5.59 1.57 -5.97
C LEU A 43 5.24 2.60 -4.89
N ILE A 44 4.37 3.54 -5.24
CA ILE A 44 3.70 4.43 -4.29
C ILE A 44 2.31 3.86 -4.00
N LEU A 45 2.08 3.46 -2.75
CA LEU A 45 0.78 3.02 -2.26
C LEU A 45 0.06 4.19 -1.59
N LEU A 46 -1.12 4.56 -2.10
CA LEU A 46 -2.01 5.50 -1.43
C LEU A 46 -2.88 4.76 -0.40
N MET A 47 -2.96 5.33 0.81
CA MET A 47 -3.83 4.87 1.89
C MET A 47 -4.57 6.08 2.46
N HIS A 48 -5.87 5.93 2.74
CA HIS A 48 -6.69 6.99 3.34
C HIS A 48 -6.71 6.86 4.85
N ASP A 49 -6.64 7.98 5.56
CA ASP A 49 -6.65 8.04 7.02
C ASP A 49 -7.96 7.54 7.64
N GLU A 50 -9.07 7.68 6.90
CA GLU A 50 -10.40 7.18 7.27
C GLU A 50 -10.42 5.65 7.52
N MET A 51 -9.52 4.91 6.86
CA MET A 51 -9.37 3.46 7.04
C MET A 51 -8.78 3.08 8.40
N PHE A 52 -8.17 4.04 9.10
CA PHE A 52 -7.49 3.86 10.38
C PHE A 52 -8.31 4.33 11.58
N ARG A 53 -9.59 4.66 11.39
CA ARG A 53 -10.52 4.95 12.49
C ARG A 53 -10.68 3.73 13.39
N ASP A 54 -10.81 3.95 14.70
CA ASP A 54 -10.84 2.88 15.73
C ASP A 54 -11.89 1.80 15.48
N GLY A 55 -13.00 2.15 14.81
CA GLY A 55 -14.08 1.20 14.49
C GLY A 55 -13.73 0.15 13.41
N PHE A 56 -12.61 0.29 12.71
CA PHE A 56 -12.23 -0.58 11.59
C PHE A 56 -10.96 -1.39 11.83
N ASP A 57 -10.42 -1.34 13.05
CA ASP A 57 -9.18 -2.03 13.43
C ASP A 57 -7.99 -1.71 12.51
N GLY A 58 -7.95 -0.48 11.98
CA GLY A 58 -7.00 -0.12 10.95
C GLY A 58 -5.55 -0.18 11.42
N LYS A 59 -5.27 0.07 12.71
CA LYS A 59 -3.91 -0.07 13.27
C LYS A 59 -3.39 -1.51 13.12
N THR A 60 -4.23 -2.50 13.42
CA THR A 60 -3.87 -3.92 13.27
C THR A 60 -3.70 -4.27 11.80
N LYS A 61 -4.61 -3.80 10.94
CA LYS A 61 -4.50 -4.01 9.48
C LYS A 61 -3.23 -3.42 8.89
N LEU A 62 -2.86 -2.20 9.27
CA LEU A 62 -1.60 -1.55 8.84
C LEU A 62 -0.39 -2.32 9.34
N THR A 63 -0.41 -2.74 10.61
CA THR A 63 0.68 -3.52 11.21
C THR A 63 0.88 -4.84 10.47
N ASN A 64 -0.22 -5.52 10.14
CA ASN A 64 -0.21 -6.76 9.37
C ASN A 64 0.30 -6.55 7.95
N LEU A 65 -0.12 -5.47 7.28
CA LEU A 65 0.37 -5.11 5.94
C LEU A 65 1.90 -4.89 5.94
N ILE A 66 2.39 -4.05 6.85
CA ILE A 66 3.83 -3.76 6.96
C ILE A 66 4.61 -5.05 7.24
N THR A 67 4.09 -5.90 8.13
CA THR A 67 4.73 -7.18 8.47
C THR A 67 4.78 -8.11 7.26
N ALA A 68 3.67 -8.28 6.55
CA ALA A 68 3.58 -9.14 5.37
C ALA A 68 4.51 -8.68 4.25
N LEU A 69 4.61 -7.37 3.99
CA LEU A 69 5.52 -6.81 3.00
C LEU A 69 7.00 -7.00 3.38
N LYS A 70 7.36 -6.79 4.66
CA LYS A 70 8.74 -7.05 5.12
C LYS A 70 9.14 -8.52 4.99
N LEU A 71 8.22 -9.46 5.28
CA LEU A 71 8.45 -10.90 5.10
C LEU A 71 8.74 -11.26 3.64
N ARG A 72 8.27 -10.45 2.69
CA ARG A 72 8.51 -10.59 1.24
C ARG A 72 9.70 -9.76 0.76
N HIS A 73 10.51 -9.23 1.67
CA HIS A 73 11.72 -8.43 1.39
C HIS A 73 11.47 -7.06 0.74
N TYR A 74 10.24 -6.51 0.82
CA TYR A 74 10.00 -5.12 0.42
C TYR A 74 10.69 -4.14 1.38
N THR A 75 11.22 -3.05 0.81
CA THR A 75 11.83 -1.95 1.57
C THR A 75 10.91 -0.73 1.53
N PHE A 76 10.69 -0.11 2.68
CA PHE A 76 9.92 1.12 2.79
C PHE A 76 10.87 2.31 2.72
N GLY A 77 10.54 3.29 1.88
CA GLY A 77 11.28 4.53 1.72
C GLY A 77 10.38 5.74 1.89
N THR A 78 10.99 6.92 2.01
CA THR A 78 10.28 8.20 1.96
C THR A 78 10.13 8.65 0.50
N ILE A 79 9.14 9.48 0.22
CA ILE A 79 8.93 10.07 -1.13
C ILE A 79 10.18 10.82 -1.61
N GLN A 80 10.96 11.41 -0.69
CA GLN A 80 12.21 12.10 -1.03
C GLN A 80 13.23 11.17 -1.71
N GLY A 81 13.29 9.90 -1.30
CA GLY A 81 14.15 8.88 -1.93
C GLY A 81 13.50 8.14 -3.10
N TYR A 82 12.32 8.56 -3.54
CA TYR A 82 11.65 7.93 -4.67
C TYR A 82 12.41 8.19 -5.97
N ASP A 83 12.98 9.38 -6.16
CA ASP A 83 13.70 9.76 -7.38
C ASP A 83 15.18 9.35 -7.40
N ASP A 84 15.73 8.96 -6.24
CA ASP A 84 17.10 8.43 -6.11
C ASP A 84 17.32 7.08 -6.81
#